data_AF-A0A659SGX2-F1
#
_entry.id   AF-A0A659SGX2-F1
#
_cell.length_a   1.000
_cell.length_b   1.000
_cell.length_c   1.000
_cell.angle_alpha   90.00
_cell.angle_beta   90.00
_cell.angle_gamma   90.00
#
_symmetry.space_group_name_H-M   'P 1'
#
loop_
_entity.id
_entity.type
_entity.pdbx_description
1 polymer ?
#
loop_
_entity_poly.entity_id
_entity_poly.type
_entity_poly.pdbx_seq_one_letter_code
_entity_poly.pdbx_strand_id
1 'polypeptide(L)'
;MTFSVQETLFSLLRLNGISGHESSIANVMQHAFEQQAKDVWRDRLGNVVARYGSDKSDALRLMIFAPREAVGVLVRMLAPSGV
;
A
#
# COMPACT_ATOMS: atom_id res chain seq x y z
N MET A 1 21.23 -5.94 7.09
CA MET A 1 20.44 -4.69 7.19
C MET A 1 19.57 -4.81 8.42
N THR A 2 19.64 -3.84 9.34
CA THR A 2 18.77 -3.83 10.53
C THR A 2 17.42 -3.26 10.10
N PHE A 3 16.35 -4.06 10.18
CA PHE A 3 15.00 -3.59 9.90
C PHE A 3 14.53 -2.67 11.03
N SER A 4 14.12 -1.45 10.69
CA SER A 4 13.51 -0.50 11.62
C SER A 4 12.05 -0.27 11.27
N VAL A 5 11.15 -0.71 12.17
CA VAL A 5 9.70 -0.50 12.03
C VAL A 5 9.40 0.99 11.99
N GLN A 6 10.03 1.77 12.88
CA GLN A 6 9.79 3.21 12.99
C GLN A 6 10.17 3.94 11.70
N GLU A 7 11.36 3.69 11.15
CA GLU A 7 11.82 4.35 9.92
C GLU A 7 10.94 3.97 8.71
N THR A 8 10.53 2.70 8.65
CA THR A 8 9.60 2.22 7.61
C THR A 8 8.26 2.95 7.71
N LEU A 9 7.70 3.06 8.91
CA LEU A 9 6.44 3.79 9.13
C LEU A 9 6.57 5.27 8.78
N PHE A 10 7.62 5.95 9.23
CA PHE A 10 7.86 7.36 8.89
C PHE A 10 8.05 7.58 7.39
N SER A 11 8.66 6.62 6.69
CA SER A 11 8.83 6.70 5.24
C SER A 11 7.50 6.58 4.51
N LEU A 12 6.64 5.65 4.94
CA LEU A 12 5.29 5.47 4.38
C LEU A 12 4.37 6.66 4.67
N LEU A 13 4.42 7.21 5.90
CA LEU A 13 3.59 8.35 6.32
C LEU A 13 3.90 9.66 5.58
N ARG A 14 5.08 9.78 4.94
CA ARG A 14 5.47 10.95 4.14
C ARG A 14 4.90 10.91 2.71
N LEU A 15 4.35 9.79 2.29
CA LEU A 15 3.79 9.62 0.95
C LEU A 15 2.34 10.10 0.92
N ASN A 16 1.89 10.58 -0.25
CA ASN A 16 0.48 10.88 -0.44
C ASN A 16 -0.30 9.56 -0.50
N GLY A 17 -1.16 9.36 0.50
CA GLY A 17 -2.02 8.20 0.64
C GLY A 17 -3.50 8.55 0.71
N ILE A 18 -3.93 9.73 0.24
CA ILE A 18 -5.36 10.05 0.20
C ILE A 18 -6.10 8.99 -0.61
N SER A 19 -7.30 8.63 -0.17
CA SER A 19 -8.14 7.64 -0.85
C SER A 19 -8.23 7.89 -2.36
N GLY A 20 -7.85 6.90 -3.17
CA GLY A 20 -7.79 6.97 -4.64
C GLY A 20 -6.47 7.52 -5.22
N HIS A 21 -5.51 7.92 -4.39
CA HIS A 21 -4.21 8.47 -4.79
C HIS A 21 -3.02 7.73 -4.15
N GLU A 22 -3.19 6.47 -3.75
CA GLU A 22 -2.24 5.66 -2.97
C GLU A 22 -1.14 4.99 -3.82
N SER A 23 -1.02 5.34 -5.11
CA SER A 23 -0.07 4.72 -6.04
C SER A 23 1.38 4.79 -5.56
N SER A 24 1.76 5.89 -4.90
CA SER A 24 3.11 6.08 -4.36
C SER A 24 3.43 5.08 -3.24
N ILE A 25 2.49 4.88 -2.32
CA ILE A 25 2.55 3.88 -1.24
C ILE A 25 2.56 2.47 -1.84
N ALA A 26 1.71 2.21 -2.84
CA ALA A 26 1.64 0.92 -3.53
C ALA A 26 2.99 0.53 -4.15
N ASN A 27 3.69 1.48 -4.78
CA ASN A 27 5.00 1.23 -5.38
C ASN A 27 6.04 0.80 -4.33
N VAL A 28 6.11 1.50 -3.20
CA VAL A 28 7.04 1.17 -2.12
C VAL A 28 6.73 -0.19 -1.51
N MET A 29 5.46 -0.48 -1.23
CA MET A 29 5.05 -1.77 -0.65
C MET A 29 5.31 -2.93 -1.61
N GLN A 30 4.99 -2.77 -2.90
CA GLN A 30 5.24 -3.81 -3.89
C GLN A 30 6.72 -4.15 -3.96
N HIS A 31 7.59 -3.15 -4.08
CA HIS A 31 9.03 -3.37 -4.13
C HIS A 31 9.57 -4.07 -2.87
N ALA A 32 9.03 -3.72 -1.70
CA ALA A 32 9.39 -4.37 -0.44
C ALA A 32 8.94 -5.84 -0.40
N PHE A 33 7.72 -6.15 -0.84
CA PHE A 33 7.21 -7.52 -0.87
C PHE A 33 7.94 -8.39 -1.88
N GLU A 34 8.28 -7.86 -3.06
CA GLU A 34 9.00 -8.58 -4.11
C GLU A 34 10.36 -9.15 -3.65
N GLN A 35 10.94 -8.61 -2.57
CA GLN A 35 12.18 -9.13 -2.00
C GLN A 35 12.05 -10.52 -1.35
N GLN A 36 10.84 -10.90 -0.92
CA GLN A 36 10.65 -12.10 -0.07
C GLN A 36 9.38 -12.90 -0.37
N ALA A 37 8.37 -12.29 -0.97
CA ALA A 37 7.13 -12.95 -1.33
C ALA A 37 7.35 -13.91 -2.50
N LYS A 38 6.54 -14.96 -2.57
CA LYS A 38 6.53 -15.89 -3.72
C LYS A 38 5.91 -15.26 -4.95
N ASP A 39 4.92 -14.41 -4.74
CA ASP A 39 4.19 -13.73 -5.78
C ASP A 39 3.68 -12.39 -5.25
N VAL A 40 3.70 -11.37 -6.10
CA VAL A 40 3.23 -10.02 -5.78
C VAL A 40 2.50 -9.48 -6.99
N TRP A 41 1.27 -9.03 -6.79
CA TRP A 41 0.48 -8.43 -7.86
C TRP A 41 -0.35 -7.26 -7.35
N ARG A 42 -0.89 -6.48 -8.30
CA ARG A 42 -1.91 -5.48 -8.03
C ARG A 42 -3.27 -5.97 -8.44
N ASP A 43 -4.26 -5.79 -7.57
CA ASP A 43 -5.64 -5.97 -7.97
C ASP A 43 -6.14 -4.79 -8.83
N ARG A 44 -7.39 -4.86 -9.29
CA ARG A 44 -7.99 -3.82 -10.14
C ARG A 44 -8.24 -2.49 -9.43
N LEU A 45 -8.22 -2.48 -8.09
CA LEU A 45 -8.39 -1.29 -7.26
C LEU A 45 -7.05 -0.69 -6.84
N GLY A 46 -5.93 -1.32 -7.22
CA GLY A 46 -4.59 -0.85 -6.90
C GLY A 46 -4.07 -1.34 -5.54
N ASN A 47 -4.71 -2.32 -4.90
CA ASN A 47 -4.16 -2.97 -3.73
C ASN A 47 -2.99 -3.86 -4.11
N VAL A 48 -1.94 -3.80 -3.30
CA VAL A 48 -0.79 -4.70 -3.44
C VAL A 48 -1.08 -5.96 -2.63
N VAL A 49 -1.05 -7.11 -3.30
CA VAL A 49 -1.23 -8.41 -2.66
C VAL A 49 0.08 -9.19 -2.77
N ALA A 50 0.54 -9.72 -1.63
CA ALA A 50 1.75 -10.53 -1.56
C ALA A 50 1.43 -11.92 -1.00
N ARG A 51 1.86 -12.97 -1.70
CA ARG A 51 1.65 -14.36 -1.30
C ARG A 51 2.90 -14.92 -0.64
N TYR A 52 2.73 -15.41 0.58
CA TYR A 52 3.74 -16.15 1.34
C TYR A 52 3.20 -17.55 1.69
N GLY A 53 4.09 -18.48 2.01
CA GLY A 53 3.71 -19.82 2.49
C GLY A 53 3.68 -20.91 1.42
N SER A 54 2.78 -21.88 1.55
CA SER A 54 2.80 -23.14 0.78
C SER A 54 2.29 -23.00 -0.66
N ASP A 55 2.75 -23.88 -1.55
CA ASP A 55 2.21 -24.05 -2.92
C ASP A 55 1.22 -25.22 -3.03
N LYS A 56 0.93 -25.92 -1.92
CA LYS A 56 -0.10 -26.95 -1.89
C LYS A 56 -1.48 -26.33 -2.09
N SER A 57 -2.29 -26.95 -2.94
CA SER A 57 -3.63 -26.45 -3.29
C SER A 57 -4.63 -26.48 -2.12
N ASP A 58 -4.44 -27.41 -1.19
CA ASP A 58 -5.26 -27.68 -0.01
C ASP A 58 -4.73 -27.06 1.29
N ALA A 59 -3.64 -26.28 1.21
CA ALA A 59 -3.11 -25.58 2.38
C ALA A 59 -4.12 -24.55 2.92
N LEU A 60 -4.15 -24.40 4.25
CA LEU A 60 -4.92 -23.34 4.91
C LEU A 60 -4.50 -21.97 4.38
N ARG A 61 -5.48 -21.15 3.99
CA ARG A 61 -5.26 -19.78 3.51
C ARG A 61 -5.61 -18.78 4.61
N LEU A 62 -4.65 -17.92 4.94
CA LEU A 62 -4.82 -16.80 5.87
C LEU A 62 -4.60 -15.49 5.11
N MET A 63 -5.50 -14.53 5.31
CA MET A 63 -5.38 -13.18 4.76
C MET A 63 -5.15 -12.19 5.90
N ILE A 64 -4.06 -11.43 5.80
CA ILE A 64 -3.81 -10.25 6.63
C ILE A 64 -4.11 -9.03 5.75
N PHE A 65 -5.08 -8.22 6.17
CA PHE A 65 -5.48 -7.04 5.43
C PHE A 65 -5.25 -5.80 6.28
N ALA A 66 -4.56 -4.81 5.71
CA ALA A 66 -4.29 -3.53 6.35
C ALA A 66 -4.62 -2.39 5.35
N PRO A 67 -5.59 -1.51 5.66
CA PRO A 67 -5.90 -0.36 4.80
C PRO A 67 -4.70 0.59 4.74
N ARG A 68 -4.51 1.22 3.58
CA ARG A 68 -3.36 2.10 3.30
C ARG A 68 -3.77 3.56 3.16
N GLU A 69 -5.06 3.76 2.94
CA GLU A 69 -5.64 5.06 2.72
C GLU A 69 -5.59 5.92 3.98
N ALA A 70 -5.27 7.19 3.77
CA ALA A 70 -5.34 8.24 4.76
C ALA A 70 -6.54 9.14 4.46
N VAL A 71 -7.10 9.72 5.53
CA VAL A 71 -8.11 10.76 5.41
C VAL A 71 -7.48 12.01 4.80
N GLY A 72 -8.18 12.60 3.83
CA GLY A 72 -7.77 13.83 3.17
C GLY A 72 -8.98 14.63 2.71
N VAL A 73 -8.73 15.68 1.93
CA VAL A 73 -9.77 16.57 1.41
C VAL A 73 -9.65 16.68 -0.10
N LEU A 74 -10.79 16.70 -0.79
CA LEU A 74 -10.85 16.91 -2.23
C LEU A 74 -11.41 18.31 -2.51
N VAL A 75 -10.67 19.10 -3.27
CA VAL A 75 -11.11 20.45 -3.68
C VAL A 75 -12.26 20.31 -4.66
N ARG A 76 -13.46 20.76 -4.26
CA ARG A 76 -14.66 20.68 -5.10
C ARG A 76 -14.83 21.90 -6.02
N MET A 77 -14.42 23.08 -5.56
CA MET A 77 -14.63 24.34 -6.26
C MET A 77 -13.53 25.32 -5.87
N LEU A 78 -13.09 26.11 -6.84
CA LEU A 78 -12.24 27.26 -6.63
C LEU A 78 -13.12 28.51 -6.66
N ALA A 79 -12.96 29.40 -5.69
CA ALA A 79 -13.65 30.69 -5.74
C ALA A 79 -13.09 31.54 -6.90
N PRO A 80 -13.87 32.50 -7.45
CA PRO A 80 -13.40 33.38 -8.52
C PRO A 80 -12.12 34.17 -8.16
N SER A 81 -11.90 34.43 -6.87
CA SER A 81 -10.71 35.05 -6.30
C SER A 81 -9.44 34.20 -6.41
N GLY A 82 -9.55 32.89 -6.68
CA GLY A 82 -8.46 31.93 -6.52
C GLY A 82 -8.06 31.68 -5.06
N VAL A 83 -8.79 32.28 -4.11
CA VAL A 83 -8.73 32.10 -2.65
C VAL A 83 -10.11 31.67 -2.19
#